data_AF-A0A936WZZ7-F1
#
_entry.id   AF-A0A936WZZ7-F1
#
_cell.length_a   1.000
_cell.length_b   1.000
_cell.length_c   1.000
_cell.angle_alpha   90.00
_cell.angle_beta   90.00
_cell.angle_gamma   90.00
#
_symmetry.space_group_name_H-M   'P 1'
#
loop_
_entity.id
_entity.type
_entity.pdbx_description
1 polymer ?
#
loop_
_entity_poly.entity_id
_entity_poly.type
_entity_poly.pdbx_seq_one_letter_code
_entity_poly.pdbx_strand_id
1 'polypeptide(L)'
;MKKIVLIPFLLLAIMTIAQKKVVPVSQSVLTGIPLPAGTKQDKRFLSETSARMLLEMESKKTGMEIKDVEVIYLPPIVAGGYSDDSLIAALSAIGWNISPVGTDDKYVLLQKDGKNR
;
A
#
# COMPACT_ATOMS: atom_id res chain seq x y z
N MET A 1 -26.35 38.38 -1.23
CA MET A 1 -25.27 37.65 -0.53
C MET A 1 -25.80 36.31 -0.02
N LYS A 2 -25.82 35.25 -0.84
CA LYS A 2 -26.31 33.90 -0.42
C LYS A 2 -25.51 32.72 -1.01
N LYS A 3 -24.50 32.97 -1.86
CA LYS A 3 -23.76 31.91 -2.56
C LYS A 3 -22.45 31.48 -1.88
N ILE A 4 -22.02 32.18 -0.82
CA ILE A 4 -20.74 31.90 -0.15
C ILE A 4 -20.86 30.76 0.89
N VAL A 5 -22.07 30.48 1.40
CA VAL A 5 -22.30 29.43 2.41
C VAL A 5 -22.28 28.00 1.84
N LEU A 6 -22.43 27.85 0.52
CA LEU A 6 -22.44 26.52 -0.14
C LEU A 6 -21.05 25.87 -0.22
N ILE A 7 -19.98 26.67 -0.31
CA ILE A 7 -18.60 26.17 -0.47
C ILE A 7 -18.10 25.40 0.76
N PRO A 8 -18.25 25.88 2.02
CA PRO A 8 -17.82 25.10 3.17
C PRO A 8 -18.61 23.81 3.36
N PHE A 9 -19.90 23.79 3.00
CA PHE A 9 -20.72 22.57 3.11
C PHE A 9 -20.30 21.47 2.12
N LEU A 10 -19.89 21.86 0.91
CA LEU A 10 -19.35 20.92 -0.08
C LEU A 10 -18.01 20.30 0.37
N LEU A 11 -17.15 21.08 1.03
CA LEU A 11 -15.86 20.62 1.56
C LEU A 11 -16.01 19.59 2.70
N LEU A 12 -17.02 19.74 3.57
CA LEU A 12 -17.31 18.77 4.64
C LEU A 12 -17.77 17.41 4.10
N ALA A 13 -18.51 17.36 3.00
CA ALA A 13 -18.97 16.11 2.39
C ALA A 13 -17.82 15.29 1.76
N ILE A 14 -16.75 15.96 1.30
CA ILE A 14 -15.58 15.28 0.70
C ILE A 14 -14.76 14.55 1.79
N MET A 15 -14.71 15.09 3.01
CA MET A 15 -13.95 14.51 4.13
C MET A 15 -14.50 13.16 4.59
N THR A 16 -15.82 12.96 4.56
CA THR A 16 -16.46 11.69 4.98
C THR A 16 -16.25 10.57 3.95
N ILE A 17 -16.26 10.90 2.66
CA ILE A 17 -16.01 9.93 1.57
C ILE A 17 -14.54 9.49 1.57
N ALA A 18 -13.60 10.38 1.90
CA ALA A 18 -12.18 10.06 2.01
C ALA A 18 -11.91 9.00 3.10
N GLN A 19 -12.55 9.10 4.27
CA GLN A 19 -12.37 8.12 5.35
C GLN A 19 -12.95 6.75 5.02
N LYS A 20 -14.07 6.69 4.29
CA LYS A 20 -14.73 5.42 3.92
C LYS A 20 -13.82 4.48 3.12
N LYS A 21 -12.84 5.03 2.40
CA LYS A 21 -11.91 4.27 1.56
C LYS A 21 -10.65 3.82 2.29
N VAL A 22 -10.46 4.20 3.56
CA VAL A 22 -9.40 3.68 4.42
C VAL A 22 -10.01 2.62 5.31
N VAL A 23 -9.80 1.35 4.99
CA VAL A 23 -10.49 0.21 5.61
C VAL A 23 -9.54 -0.64 6.43
N PRO A 24 -9.93 -1.14 7.62
CA PRO A 24 -9.11 -2.07 8.37
C PRO A 24 -8.92 -3.37 7.58
N VAL A 25 -7.72 -3.96 7.67
CA VAL A 25 -7.37 -5.20 6.98
C VAL A 25 -6.45 -6.05 7.84
N SER A 26 -6.60 -7.37 7.77
CA SER A 26 -5.79 -8.34 8.54
C SER A 26 -4.87 -9.20 7.66
N GLN A 27 -4.96 -9.07 6.34
CA GLN A 27 -4.15 -9.82 5.38
C GLN A 27 -3.96 -9.02 4.08
N SER A 28 -2.74 -9.04 3.51
CA SER A 28 -2.50 -8.43 2.19
C SER A 28 -3.19 -9.24 1.10
N VAL A 29 -3.93 -8.56 0.22
CA VAL A 29 -4.62 -9.23 -0.89
C VAL A 29 -3.62 -9.69 -1.96
N LEU A 30 -2.52 -8.95 -2.15
CA LEU A 30 -1.53 -9.25 -3.18
C LEU A 30 -0.54 -10.34 -2.76
N THR A 31 -0.05 -10.29 -1.53
CA THR A 31 1.01 -11.20 -1.04
C THR A 31 0.47 -12.35 -0.22
N GLY A 32 -0.73 -12.20 0.37
CA GLY A 32 -1.34 -13.19 1.24
C GLY A 32 -0.78 -13.23 2.66
N ILE A 33 0.16 -12.34 3.04
CA ILE A 33 0.71 -12.33 4.40
C ILE A 33 -0.32 -11.85 5.42
N PRO A 34 -0.32 -12.42 6.65
CA PRO A 34 -1.06 -11.84 7.76
C PRO A 34 -0.47 -10.47 8.14
N LEU A 35 -1.34 -9.54 8.52
CA LEU A 35 -0.97 -8.17 8.90
C LEU A 35 -1.34 -7.94 10.38
N PRO A 36 -0.57 -7.10 11.10
CA PRO A 36 -0.83 -6.83 12.51
C PRO A 36 -2.14 -6.08 12.71
N ALA A 37 -2.73 -6.20 13.91
CA ALA A 37 -3.94 -5.48 14.27
C ALA A 37 -3.74 -3.95 14.14
N GLY A 38 -4.78 -3.25 13.67
CA GLY A 38 -4.72 -1.80 13.43
C GLY A 38 -4.22 -1.41 12.03
N THR A 39 -3.78 -2.38 11.23
CA THR A 39 -3.44 -2.17 9.82
C THR A 39 -4.65 -1.71 9.00
N LYS A 40 -4.43 -0.76 8.10
CA LYS A 40 -5.47 -0.23 7.21
C LYS A 40 -5.00 -0.23 5.77
N GLN A 41 -5.89 -0.58 4.85
CA GLN A 41 -5.69 -0.44 3.41
C GLN A 41 -6.28 0.89 2.95
N ASP A 42 -5.49 1.67 2.20
CA ASP A 42 -5.95 2.89 1.56
C ASP A 42 -6.42 2.60 0.13
N LYS A 43 -7.72 2.78 -0.10
CA LYS A 43 -8.37 2.63 -1.41
C LYS A 43 -8.81 3.97 -1.99
N ARG A 44 -8.26 5.08 -1.49
CA ARG A 44 -8.53 6.41 -2.07
C ARG A 44 -7.84 6.48 -3.42
N PHE A 45 -8.59 6.92 -4.43
CA PHE A 45 -8.13 6.99 -5.82
C PHE A 45 -6.76 7.66 -5.98
N LEU A 46 -6.54 8.81 -5.32
CA LEU A 46 -5.26 9.52 -5.39
C LEU A 46 -4.10 8.73 -4.77
N SER A 47 -4.35 7.99 -3.69
CA SER A 47 -3.33 7.18 -3.04
C SER A 47 -2.95 5.95 -3.85
N GLU A 48 -3.94 5.26 -4.42
CA GLU A 48 -3.69 4.11 -5.30
C GLU A 48 -2.99 4.56 -6.60
N THR A 49 -3.44 5.68 -7.17
CA THR A 49 -2.85 6.22 -8.42
C THR A 49 -1.41 6.68 -8.20
N SER A 50 -1.11 7.38 -7.10
CA SER A 50 0.26 7.82 -6.83
C SER A 50 1.19 6.63 -6.57
N ALA A 51 0.75 5.64 -5.80
CA ALA A 51 1.51 4.42 -5.57
C ALA A 51 1.77 3.66 -6.88
N ARG A 52 0.75 3.53 -7.75
CA ARG A 52 0.91 2.93 -9.07
C ARG A 52 1.93 3.68 -9.92
N MET A 53 1.82 5.00 -10.02
CA MET A 53 2.76 5.81 -10.82
C MET A 53 4.20 5.64 -10.32
N LEU A 54 4.41 5.63 -8.99
CA LEU A 54 5.73 5.40 -8.41
C LEU A 54 6.27 4.01 -8.78
N LEU A 55 5.47 2.97 -8.58
CA LEU A 55 5.87 1.59 -8.89
C LEU A 55 6.11 1.38 -10.40
N GLU A 56 5.32 2.00 -11.27
CA GLU A 56 5.51 1.93 -12.73
C GLU A 56 6.81 2.60 -13.19
N MET A 57 7.25 3.67 -12.53
CA MET A 57 8.54 4.30 -12.86
C MET A 57 9.71 3.37 -12.52
N GLU A 58 9.61 2.65 -11.40
CA GLU A 58 10.64 1.72 -10.96
C GLU A 58 10.60 0.40 -11.74
N SER A 59 9.40 -0.12 -12.03
CA SER A 59 9.22 -1.37 -12.78
C SER A 59 9.72 -1.27 -14.22
N LYS A 60 9.74 -0.06 -14.82
CA LYS A 60 10.37 0.17 -16.12
C LYS A 60 11.86 -0.15 -16.13
N LYS A 61 12.57 0.03 -15.00
CA LYS A 61 13.99 -0.32 -14.87
C LYS A 61 14.21 -1.84 -14.93
N THR A 62 13.19 -2.62 -14.55
CA THR A 62 13.22 -4.09 -14.55
C THR A 62 12.43 -4.72 -15.71
N GLY A 63 11.87 -3.90 -16.61
CA GLY A 63 11.06 -4.38 -17.74
C GLY A 63 9.73 -5.01 -17.31
N MET A 64 9.22 -4.68 -16.11
CA MET A 64 8.00 -5.24 -15.56
C MET A 64 6.80 -4.28 -15.66
N GLU A 65 5.61 -4.86 -15.75
CA GLU A 65 4.33 -4.13 -15.76
C GLU A 65 3.60 -4.31 -14.42
N ILE A 66 3.11 -3.20 -13.85
CA ILE A 66 2.34 -3.19 -12.61
C ILE A 66 0.85 -3.33 -12.93
N LYS A 67 0.26 -4.48 -12.57
CA LYS A 67 -1.17 -4.76 -12.82
C LYS A 67 -2.07 -4.27 -11.69
N ASP A 68 -1.67 -4.61 -10.47
CA ASP A 68 -2.42 -4.33 -9.25
C ASP A 68 -1.52 -3.56 -8.28
N VAL A 69 -2.12 -2.68 -7.49
CA VAL A 69 -1.43 -1.93 -6.44
C VAL A 69 -2.22 -2.04 -5.15
N GLU A 70 -1.51 -2.15 -4.04
CA GLU A 70 -2.08 -2.17 -2.70
C GLU A 70 -1.30 -1.19 -1.83
N VAL A 71 -2.01 -0.27 -1.17
CA VAL A 71 -1.40 0.70 -0.24
C VAL A 71 -1.85 0.35 1.17
N ILE A 72 -0.88 0.03 2.03
CA ILE A 72 -1.12 -0.40 3.41
C ILE A 72 -0.44 0.56 4.37
N TYR A 73 -1.19 0.99 5.39
CA TYR A 73 -0.67 1.67 6.55
C TYR A 73 -0.51 0.68 7.70
N LEU A 74 0.74 0.41 8.07
CA LEU A 74 1.07 -0.39 9.24
C LEU A 74 1.00 0.48 10.51
N PRO A 75 0.59 -0.09 11.66
CA PRO A 75 0.69 0.59 12.93
C PRO A 75 2.17 0.90 13.25
N PRO A 76 2.46 1.95 14.01
CA PRO A 76 3.82 2.27 14.39
C PRO A 76 4.43 1.14 15.23
N ILE A 77 5.74 0.93 15.11
CA ILE A 77 6.46 -0.18 15.79
C ILE A 77 6.18 -0.17 17.30
N VAL A 78 6.12 1.01 17.92
CA VAL A 78 5.84 1.17 19.37
C VAL A 78 4.47 0.64 19.80
N ALA A 79 3.50 0.53 18.88
CA ALA A 79 2.14 0.08 19.16
C ALA A 79 1.93 -1.41 18.89
N GLY A 80 2.77 -2.06 18.08
CA GLY A 80 2.52 -3.43 17.62
C GLY A 80 3.75 -4.30 17.36
N GLY A 81 4.97 -3.79 17.56
CA GLY A 81 6.23 -4.53 17.36
C GLY A 81 6.49 -5.01 15.94
N TYR A 82 5.67 -4.61 14.97
CA TYR A 82 5.78 -5.05 13.59
C TYR A 82 6.81 -4.18 12.85
N SER A 83 8.01 -4.70 12.67
CA SER A 83 9.12 -4.05 11.96
C SER A 83 9.28 -4.61 10.54
N ASP A 84 10.24 -4.04 9.79
CA ASP A 84 10.63 -4.52 8.47
C ASP A 84 11.10 -5.99 8.52
N ASP A 85 11.82 -6.38 9.58
CA ASP A 85 12.24 -7.78 9.79
C ASP A 85 11.03 -8.73 9.92
N SER A 86 9.98 -8.31 10.62
CA SER A 86 8.74 -9.08 10.76
C SER A 86 8.04 -9.26 9.41
N LEU A 87 8.06 -8.23 8.56
CA LEU A 87 7.52 -8.28 7.21
C LEU A 87 8.32 -9.24 6.31
N ILE A 88 9.64 -9.13 6.33
CA ILE A 88 10.55 -10.00 5.58
C ILE A 88 10.36 -11.46 6.01
N ALA A 89 10.30 -11.72 7.32
CA ALA A 89 10.06 -13.06 7.86
C ALA A 89 8.69 -13.61 7.41
N ALA A 90 7.63 -12.81 7.45
CA ALA A 90 6.29 -13.23 7.05
C ALA A 90 6.22 -13.58 5.55
N LEU A 91 6.82 -12.76 4.69
CA LEU A 91 6.92 -13.02 3.24
C LEU A 91 7.73 -14.28 2.94
N SER A 92 8.89 -14.43 3.59
CA SER A 92 9.77 -15.57 3.39
C SER A 92 9.15 -16.87 3.88
N ALA A 93 8.42 -16.84 5.01
CA ALA A 93 7.74 -18.01 5.57
C ALA A 93 6.67 -18.59 4.63
N ILE A 94 6.06 -17.76 3.79
CA ILE A 94 5.11 -18.21 2.77
C ILE A 94 5.77 -18.41 1.39
N GLY A 95 7.11 -18.40 1.30
CA GLY A 95 7.85 -18.76 0.09
C GLY A 95 8.04 -17.62 -0.92
N TRP A 96 7.88 -16.36 -0.52
CA TRP A 96 8.31 -15.25 -1.38
C TRP A 96 9.83 -15.10 -1.32
N ASN A 97 10.45 -14.97 -2.48
CA ASN A 97 11.82 -14.49 -2.62
C ASN A 97 11.81 -12.96 -2.70
N ILE A 98 12.72 -12.31 -1.99
CA ILE A 98 12.81 -10.85 -1.90
C ILE A 98 14.17 -10.45 -2.46
N SER A 99 14.19 -9.68 -3.54
CA SER A 99 15.42 -9.18 -4.15
C SER A 99 15.38 -7.66 -4.30
N PRO A 100 16.47 -6.93 -4.09
CA PRO A 100 16.51 -5.49 -4.31
C PRO A 100 16.29 -5.15 -5.79
N VAL A 101 15.68 -3.99 -6.05
CA VAL A 101 15.54 -3.47 -7.41
C VAL A 101 16.76 -2.64 -7.77
N GLY A 102 17.72 -3.26 -8.46
CA GLY A 102 18.97 -2.60 -8.86
C GLY A 102 19.81 -2.19 -7.64
N THR A 103 20.10 -0.90 -7.51
CA THR A 103 20.88 -0.32 -6.40
C THR A 103 20.01 0.47 -5.40
N ASP A 104 18.67 0.44 -5.55
CA ASP A 104 17.76 1.18 -4.67
C ASP A 104 17.33 0.30 -3.48
N ASP A 105 17.48 0.82 -2.26
CA ASP A 105 17.11 0.15 -1.01
C ASP A 105 15.64 0.37 -0.61
N LYS A 106 14.90 1.20 -1.36
CA LYS A 106 13.50 1.52 -1.10
C LYS A 106 12.52 0.58 -1.78
N TYR A 107 12.99 -0.18 -2.77
CA TYR A 107 12.15 -1.07 -3.57
C TYR A 107 12.72 -2.47 -3.60
N VAL A 108 11.84 -3.43 -3.36
CA VAL A 108 12.14 -4.85 -3.49
C VAL A 108 11.20 -5.47 -4.50
N LEU A 109 11.72 -6.43 -5.24
CA LEU A 109 10.97 -7.30 -6.12
C LEU A 109 10.60 -8.57 -5.34
N LEU A 110 9.32 -8.92 -5.34
CA LEU A 110 8.82 -10.14 -4.75
C LEU A 110 8.58 -11.19 -5.84
N GLN A 111 9.18 -12.37 -5.68
CA GLN A 111 9.04 -13.47 -6.65
C GLN A 111 8.58 -14.75 -5.97
N LYS A 112 7.53 -15.37 -6.51
CA LYS A 112 7.03 -16.67 -6.05
C LYS A 112 6.33 -17.40 -7.19
N ASP A 113 6.67 -18.67 -7.40
CA ASP A 113 6.04 -19.54 -8.41
C ASP A 113 6.01 -18.92 -9.83
N GLY A 114 7.09 -18.22 -10.22
CA GLY A 114 7.18 -17.50 -11.50
C GLY A 114 6.31 -16.24 -11.59
N LYS A 115 5.64 -15.84 -10.51
CA LYS A 115 4.91 -14.57 -10.40
C LYS A 115 5.81 -13.53 -9.75
N ASN A 116 5.89 -12.38 -10.42
CA ASN A 116 6.57 -11.20 -9.90
C ASN A 116 5.51 -10.22 -9.37
N ARG A 117 5.76 -9.66 -8.19
CA ARG A 117 4.93 -8.65 -7.53
C ARG A 117 5.78 -7.48 -7.09
#